data_AF-A0A1F8M4Z8-F1
#
_entry.id   AF-A0A1F8M4Z8-F1
#
_cell.length_a   1.000
_cell.length_b   1.000
_cell.length_c   1.000
_cell.angle_alpha   90.00
_cell.angle_beta   90.00
_cell.angle_gamma   90.00
#
_symmetry.space_group_name_H-M   'P 1'
#
loop_
_entity.id
_entity.type
_entity.pdbx_description
1 polymer ?
#
loop_
_entity_poly.entity_id
_entity_poly.type
_entity_poly.pdbx_seq_one_letter_code
_entity_poly.pdbx_strand_id
1 'polypeptide(L)'
;MQVLDISQTRASRNLNALYDAGLLRLRRQGLWALYSIDKEGLKEHYAYLVEAVRRALEGNETAFQDRLKLKNARRIGPGCVLTTSN
;
A
#
# COMPACT_ATOMS: atom_id res chain seq x y z
N MET A 1 8.68 7.89 3.89
CA MET A 1 7.69 7.43 2.89
C MET A 1 7.07 8.63 2.21
N GLN A 2 6.53 8.49 1.00
CA GLN A 2 5.99 9.63 0.23
C GLN A 2 4.57 10.08 0.63
N VAL A 3 3.80 9.24 1.33
CA VAL A 3 2.37 9.49 1.61
C VAL A 3 2.10 9.53 3.11
N LEU A 4 2.21 8.37 3.76
CA LEU A 4 1.75 8.13 5.14
C LEU A 4 2.67 8.69 6.25
N ASP A 5 3.72 9.44 5.89
CA ASP A 5 4.71 9.98 6.83
C ASP A 5 5.32 8.97 7.84
N ILE A 6 5.40 7.68 7.45
CA ILE A 6 6.11 6.66 8.23
C ILE A 6 7.43 6.25 7.55
N SER A 7 8.29 5.58 8.31
CA SER A 7 9.54 5.05 7.76
C SER A 7 9.28 3.85 6.84
N GLN A 8 10.18 3.58 5.90
CA GLN A 8 10.10 2.38 5.06
C GLN A 8 10.05 1.11 5.91
N THR A 9 10.85 1.04 6.98
CA THR A 9 10.86 -0.10 7.91
C THR A 9 9.50 -0.33 8.57
N ARG A 10 8.84 0.74 9.05
CA ARG A 10 7.49 0.64 9.64
C ARG A 10 6.46 0.17 8.62
N ALA A 11 6.51 0.75 7.40
CA ALA A 11 5.63 0.33 6.33
C ALA A 11 5.82 -1.15 5.95
N SER A 12 7.07 -1.59 5.78
CA SER A 12 7.39 -2.98 5.44
C SER A 12 6.91 -3.95 6.51
N ARG A 13 7.14 -3.64 7.79
CA ARG A 13 6.69 -4.47 8.91
C ARG A 13 5.17 -4.60 8.94
N ASN A 14 4.44 -3.50 8.78
CA ASN A 14 2.98 -3.51 8.76
C ASN A 14 2.42 -4.26 7.55
N LEU A 15 3.01 -4.08 6.36
CA LEU A 15 2.59 -4.80 5.15
C LEU A 15 2.82 -6.31 5.28
N ASN A 16 3.94 -6.74 5.87
CA ASN A 16 4.18 -8.16 6.15
C ASN A 16 3.15 -8.73 7.13
N ALA A 17 2.85 -8.02 8.22
CA ALA A 17 1.84 -8.48 9.17
C ALA A 17 0.45 -8.66 8.52
N LEU A 18 0.05 -7.75 7.64
CA LEU A 18 -1.21 -7.85 6.88
C LEU A 18 -1.18 -8.97 5.83
N TYR A 19 -0.02 -9.24 5.23
CA TYR A 19 0.18 -10.37 4.31
C TYR A 19 0.11 -11.71 5.05
N ASP A 20 0.80 -11.85 6.18
CA ASP A 20 0.80 -13.07 7.00
C ASP A 20 -0.60 -13.37 7.57
N ALA A 21 -1.40 -12.33 7.84
CA ALA A 21 -2.80 -12.45 8.24
C ALA A 21 -3.75 -12.87 7.08
N GLY A 22 -3.27 -12.95 5.85
CA GLY A 22 -4.06 -13.32 4.67
C GLY A 22 -4.94 -12.19 4.11
N LEU A 23 -4.69 -10.93 4.48
CA LEU A 23 -5.45 -9.77 3.96
C LEU A 23 -4.87 -9.25 2.64
N LEU A 24 -3.57 -9.47 2.42
CA LEU A 24 -2.85 -8.99 1.25
C LEU A 24 -2.28 -10.14 0.43
N ARG A 25 -2.15 -9.90 -0.86
CA ARG A 25 -1.34 -10.68 -1.79
C ARG A 25 -0.06 -9.93 -2.10
N LEU A 26 1.05 -10.65 -2.17
CA LEU A 26 2.35 -10.12 -2.57
C LEU A 26 2.67 -10.56 -4.00
N ARG A 27 2.99 -9.61 -4.87
CA ARG A 27 3.58 -9.84 -6.18
C ARG A 27 4.97 -9.24 -6.24
N ARG A 28 5.96 -10.04 -6.63
CA ARG A 28 7.33 -9.55 -6.87
C ARG A 28 7.50 -9.16 -8.34
N GLN A 29 8.03 -7.98 -8.60
CA GLN A 29 8.37 -7.51 -9.94
C GLN A 29 9.80 -6.96 -9.92
N GLY A 30 10.77 -7.82 -10.27
CA GLY A 30 12.19 -7.51 -10.07
C GLY A 30 12.48 -7.21 -8.59
N LEU A 31 13.03 -6.04 -8.30
CA LEU A 31 13.32 -5.58 -6.93
C LEU A 31 12.09 -5.07 -6.16
N TRP A 32 10.92 -4.97 -6.81
CA TRP A 32 9.72 -4.40 -6.20
C TRP A 32 8.85 -5.48 -5.55
N ALA A 33 8.49 -5.26 -4.29
CA ALA A 33 7.43 -5.99 -3.59
C ALA A 33 6.13 -5.17 -3.68
N LEU A 34 5.17 -5.64 -4.47
CA LEU A 34 3.88 -4.99 -4.67
C LEU A 34 2.81 -5.73 -3.88
N TYR A 35 2.22 -5.04 -2.92
CA TYR A 35 1.13 -5.56 -2.10
C TYR A 35 -0.22 -5.05 -2.63
N SER A 36 -1.21 -5.93 -2.63
CA SER A 36 -2.60 -5.60 -2.98
C SER A 36 -3.55 -6.35 -2.06
N ILE A 37 -4.78 -5.84 -1.87
CA ILE A 37 -5.82 -6.60 -1.16
C ILE A 37 -6.11 -7.87 -1.95
N ASP A 38 -6.09 -9.02 -1.27
CA ASP A 38 -6.36 -10.31 -1.91
C ASP A 38 -7.87 -10.53 -2.05
N LYS A 39 -8.54 -9.82 -2.95
CA LYS A 39 -10.01 -9.89 -3.11
C LYS A 39 -10.53 -11.28 -3.50
N GLU A 40 -9.69 -12.10 -4.12
CA GLU A 40 -10.02 -13.43 -4.63
C GLU A 40 -9.80 -14.50 -3.56
N GLY A 41 -8.71 -14.39 -2.79
CA GLY A 41 -8.39 -15.28 -1.68
C GLY A 41 -8.99 -14.86 -0.33
N LEU A 42 -9.58 -13.66 -0.24
CA LEU A 42 -10.19 -13.17 0.99
C LEU A 42 -11.35 -14.07 1.39
N LYS A 43 -11.23 -14.72 2.55
CA LYS A 43 -12.38 -15.36 3.18
C LYS A 43 -13.46 -14.30 3.43
N GLU A 44 -14.72 -14.68 3.30
CA GLU A 44 -15.86 -13.77 3.36
C GLU A 44 -15.83 -12.85 4.60
N HIS A 45 -15.45 -13.38 5.77
CA HIS A 45 -15.33 -12.60 7.01
C HIS A 45 -14.31 -11.45 6.95
N TYR A 46 -13.20 -11.63 6.22
CA TYR A 46 -12.19 -10.59 6.08
C TYR A 46 -12.62 -9.47 5.13
N ALA A 47 -13.52 -9.77 4.17
CA ALA A 47 -14.11 -8.72 3.32
C ALA A 47 -14.93 -7.73 4.14
N TYR A 48 -15.71 -8.22 5.12
CA TYR A 48 -16.44 -7.35 6.05
C TYR A 48 -15.51 -6.48 6.89
N LEU A 49 -14.35 -6.99 7.32
CA LEU A 49 -13.36 -6.21 8.06
C LEU A 49 -12.79 -5.07 7.20
N VAL A 50 -12.40 -5.37 5.95
CA VAL A 50 -11.89 -4.35 5.02
C VAL A 50 -12.94 -3.28 4.76
N GLU A 51 -14.20 -3.68 4.57
CA GLU A 51 -15.30 -2.75 4.38
C GLU A 51 -15.58 -1.91 5.64
N ALA A 52 -15.49 -2.50 6.84
CA ALA A 52 -15.62 -1.77 8.09
C ALA A 52 -14.52 -0.70 8.24
N VAL A 53 -13.27 -1.04 7.93
CA VAL A 53 -12.16 -0.06 7.92
C VAL A 53 -12.39 1.02 6.86
N ARG A 54 -12.87 0.65 5.66
CA ARG A 54 -13.20 1.62 4.61
C ARG A 54 -14.23 2.65 5.10
N ARG A 55 -15.31 2.18 5.73
CA ARG A 55 -16.36 3.04 6.31
C ARG A 55 -15.85 3.89 7.47
N ALA A 56 -15.01 3.33 8.34
CA ALA A 56 -14.41 4.08 9.45
C ALA A 56 -13.50 5.23 8.97
N LEU A 57 -12.98 5.15 7.74
CA LEU A 57 -12.17 6.20 7.11
C LEU A 57 -12.99 7.17 6.24
N GLU A 58 -14.30 7.01 6.13
CA GLU A 58 -15.17 7.99 5.47
C GLU A 58 -15.16 9.30 6.27
N GLY A 59 -14.95 10.43 5.58
CA GLY A 59 -14.82 11.74 6.23
C GLY A 59 -13.51 11.96 6.99
N ASN A 60 -12.58 10.99 7.02
CA ASN A 60 -11.29 11.18 7.67
C ASN A 60 -10.37 12.09 6.82
N GLU A 61 -10.06 13.27 7.35
CA GLU A 61 -9.25 14.28 6.66
C GLU A 61 -7.84 13.78 6.34
N THR A 62 -7.19 13.08 7.28
CA THR A 62 -5.85 12.51 7.08
C THR A 62 -5.85 11.52 5.91
N ALA A 63 -6.80 10.59 5.88
CA ALA A 63 -6.94 9.61 4.80
C ALA A 63 -7.27 10.28 3.45
N PHE A 64 -8.02 11.39 3.46
CA PHE A 64 -8.26 12.19 2.26
C PHE A 64 -6.96 12.82 1.73
N GLN A 65 -6.19 13.49 2.59
CA GLN A 65 -4.91 14.08 2.23
C GLN A 65 -3.89 13.05 1.76
N ASP A 66 -3.85 11.88 2.40
CA ASP A 66 -2.99 10.77 2.00
C ASP A 66 -3.32 10.28 0.58
N ARG A 67 -4.62 10.19 0.23
CA ARG A 67 -5.04 9.88 -1.15
C ARG A 67 -4.61 10.95 -2.15
N LEU A 68 -4.60 12.23 -1.77
CA LEU A 68 -4.11 13.31 -2.64
C LEU A 68 -2.59 13.21 -2.86
N LYS A 69 -1.81 12.99 -1.79
CA LYS A 69 -0.36 12.78 -1.88
C LYS A 69 -0.02 11.56 -2.74
N LEU A 70 -0.80 10.48 -2.62
CA LEU A 70 -0.61 9.24 -3.38
C LEU A 70 -0.66 9.45 -4.90
N LYS A 71 -1.47 10.40 -5.41
CA LYS A 71 -1.53 10.72 -6.84
C LYS A 71 -0.19 11.20 -7.40
N ASN A 72 0.64 11.81 -6.56
CA ASN A 72 1.94 12.34 -6.93
C ASN A 72 3.10 11.40 -6.56
N ALA A 73 2.81 10.25 -5.94
CA ALA A 73 3.81 9.30 -5.52
C ALA A 73 4.49 8.62 -6.72
N ARG A 74 5.81 8.48 -6.66
CA ARG A 74 6.63 7.86 -7.70
C ARG A 74 7.44 6.72 -7.14
N ARG A 75 7.83 5.76 -7.98
CA ARG A 75 8.82 4.75 -7.59
C ARG A 75 10.18 5.44 -7.43
N ILE A 76 10.85 5.23 -6.30
CA ILE A 76 12.20 5.76 -6.03
C ILE A 76 13.11 4.56 -5.75
N GLY A 77 14.14 4.39 -6.59
CA GLY A 77 15.12 3.30 -6.49
C GLY A 77 16.09 3.28 -7.67
N PRO A 78 17.12 2.42 -7.67
CA PRO A 78 18.20 2.44 -8.68
C PRO A 78 17.70 2.26 -10.12
N GLY A 79 16.63 1.48 -10.31
CA GLY A 79 15.98 1.29 -11.63
C GLY A 79 15.09 2.46 -12.09
N CYS A 80 15.03 3.56 -11.35
CA CYS A 80 14.35 4.80 -11.75
C CYS A 80 15.28 5.82 -12.42
N VAL A 81 16.56 5.49 -12.60
CA VAL A 81 17.45 6.20 -13.53
C VAL A 81 17.16 5.68 -14.94
N LEU A 82 16.00 6.04 -15.50
CA LEU A 82 15.77 5.98 -16.93
C LEU A 82 15.39 7.37 -17.41
N THR A 83 16.30 7.91 -18.24
CA THR A 83 16.17 9.04 -19.16
C THR A 83 16.02 10.44 -18.56
N THR A 84 17.13 11.00 -18.08
CA THR A 84 17.53 12.35 -18.47
C THR A 84 18.92 12.25 -19.09
N SER A 85 18.96 11.86 -20.36
CA SER A 85 20.12 12.03 -21.22
C SER A 85 19.77 13.18 -22.17
N ASN A 86 20.58 14.25 -22.08
CA ASN A 86 20.72 15.45 -22.92
C ASN A 86 19.65 15.76 -23.99
#